data_AF-A0A4R3XHT1-F1
#
_entry.id   AF-A0A4R3XHT1-F1
#
_cell.length_a   1.000
_cell.length_b   1.000
_cell.length_c   1.000
_cell.angle_alpha   90.00
_cell.angle_beta   90.00
_cell.angle_gamma   90.00
#
_symmetry.space_group_name_H-M   'P 1'
#
loop_
_entity.id
_entity.type
_entity.pdbx_description
1 polymer ?
#
loop_
_entity_poly.entity_id
_entity_poly.type
_entity_poly.pdbx_seq_one_letter_code
_entity_poly.pdbx_strand_id
1 'polypeptide(L)' 'MQSSPAELLSEQPETDVEVVLAWHDGDARAAIETLLEDCRHLRQQLALTEASSSAGFTRGWRPTYER' A
#
# COMPACT_ATOMS: atom_id res chain seq x y z
N MET A 1 -19.17 2.87 35.76
CA MET A 1 -18.91 1.94 34.66
C MET A 1 -17.53 2.28 34.11
N GLN A 2 -16.48 1.78 34.75
CA GLN A 2 -15.12 1.94 34.21
C GLN A 2 -14.85 0.71 33.38
N SER A 3 -14.66 0.88 32.07
CA SER A 3 -14.29 -0.20 31.16
C SER A 3 -13.01 -0.88 31.63
N SER A 4 -12.94 -2.20 31.46
CA SER A 4 -11.81 -3.01 31.89
C SER A 4 -10.54 -2.63 31.11
N PRO A 5 -9.33 -2.73 31.69
CA PRO A 5 -8.07 -2.47 30.97
C PRO A 5 -7.90 -3.31 29.70
N ALA A 6 -8.60 -4.45 29.60
CA ALA A 6 -8.61 -5.31 28.42
C ALA A 6 -9.42 -4.74 27.25
N GLU A 7 -10.50 -3.98 27.51
CA GLU A 7 -11.30 -3.32 26.45
C GLU A 7 -10.52 -2.18 25.77
N LEU A 8 -9.70 -1.45 26.54
CA LEU A 8 -8.84 -0.39 26.01
C LEU A 8 -7.73 -0.89 25.06
N LEU A 9 -7.31 -2.16 25.21
CA LEU A 9 -6.33 -2.79 24.33
C LEU A 9 -6.97 -3.28 23.02
N SER A 10 -8.27 -3.63 23.03
CA SER A 10 -9.01 -4.02 21.82
C SER A 10 -9.45 -2.84 20.94
N GLU A 11 -9.40 -1.61 21.47
CA GLU A 11 -9.73 -0.37 20.75
C GLU A 11 -8.51 0.34 20.16
N GLN A 12 -7.36 -0.34 20.10
CA GLN A 12 -6.25 0.20 19.32
C GLN A 12 -6.60 0.08 17.83
N PRO A 13 -6.49 1.16 17.04
CA PRO A 13 -6.74 1.08 15.60
C PRO A 13 -5.79 0.05 15.00
N GLU A 14 -6.35 -0.94 14.33
CA GLU A 14 -5.60 -1.98 13.64
C GLU A 14 -4.65 -1.30 12.65
N THR A 15 -3.36 -1.63 12.76
CA THR A 15 -2.34 -1.05 11.91
C THR A 15 -2.54 -1.52 10.47
N ASP A 16 -2.09 -0.74 9.48
CA ASP A 16 -2.15 -1.15 8.07
C ASP A 16 -1.51 -2.53 7.83
N VAL A 17 -0.48 -2.87 8.62
CA VAL A 17 0.18 -4.18 8.58
C VAL A 17 -0.75 -5.28 9.07
N GLU A 18 -1.44 -5.08 10.18
CA GLU A 18 -2.39 -6.06 10.74
C GLU A 18 -3.58 -6.26 9.79
N VAL A 19 -4.09 -5.18 9.18
CA VAL A 19 -5.16 -5.26 8.17
C VAL A 19 -4.72 -6.11 6.97
N VAL A 20 -3.53 -5.85 6.44
CA VAL A 20 -2.98 -6.60 5.29
C VAL A 20 -2.73 -8.06 5.68
N LEU A 21 -2.19 -8.33 6.87
CA LEU A 21 -2.00 -9.70 7.34
C LEU A 21 -3.33 -10.44 7.51
N ALA A 22 -4.37 -9.78 8.02
CA ALA A 22 -5.70 -10.37 8.18
C ALA A 22 -6.31 -10.78 6.82
N TRP A 23 -6.07 -9.99 5.75
CA TRP A 23 -6.47 -10.34 4.39
C TRP A 23 -5.80 -11.62 3.85
N HIS A 24 -4.65 -11.99 4.39
CA HIS A 24 -3.88 -13.16 4.00
C HIS A 24 -3.90 -14.27 5.06
N ASP A 25 -4.91 -14.31 5.95
CA ASP A 25 -5.03 -15.29 7.03
C ASP A 25 -3.78 -15.35 7.95
N GLY A 26 -3.09 -14.22 8.09
CA GLY A 26 -1.82 -14.11 8.83
C GLY A 26 -0.58 -14.61 8.07
N ASP A 27 -0.71 -15.04 6.80
CA ASP A 27 0.42 -15.42 5.95
C ASP A 27 1.18 -14.18 5.47
N ALA A 28 2.21 -13.82 6.25
CA ALA A 28 3.09 -12.70 5.92
C ALA A 28 3.80 -12.87 4.57
N ARG A 29 4.06 -14.11 4.12
CA ARG A 29 4.73 -14.33 2.84
C ARG A 29 3.79 -14.02 1.69
N ALA A 30 2.55 -14.53 1.73
CA ALA A 30 1.53 -14.24 0.72
C ALA A 30 1.22 -12.74 0.65
N ALA A 31 1.17 -12.07 1.81
CA ALA A 31 1.00 -10.62 1.88
C ALA A 31 2.14 -9.85 1.20
N ILE A 32 3.40 -10.20 1.51
CA ILE A 32 4.57 -9.55 0.89
C ILE A 32 4.61 -9.81 -0.62
N GLU A 33 4.34 -11.04 -1.06
CA GLU A 33 4.30 -11.39 -2.48
C GLU A 33 3.25 -10.54 -3.23
N THR A 34 2.07 -10.34 -2.63
CA THR A 34 1.00 -9.49 -3.19
C THR A 34 1.43 -8.02 -3.26
N LEU A 35 1.97 -7.46 -2.16
CA LEU A 35 2.44 -6.07 -2.13
C LEU A 35 3.57 -5.80 -3.14
N LEU A 36 4.45 -6.78 -3.35
CA LEU A 36 5.51 -6.69 -4.36
C LEU A 36 4.93 -6.68 -5.78
N GLU A 37 3.89 -7.47 -6.05
CA GLU A 37 3.20 -7.45 -7.33
C GLU A 37 2.47 -6.12 -7.55
N ASP A 38 1.76 -5.62 -6.54
CA ASP A 38 1.11 -4.30 -6.59
C ASP A 38 2.12 -3.19 -6.89
N CYS A 39 3.25 -3.17 -6.18
CA CYS A 39 4.35 -2.24 -6.46
C CYS A 39 4.83 -2.33 -7.92
N ARG A 40 4.93 -3.55 -8.45
CA ARG A 40 5.32 -3.78 -9.85
C ARG A 40 4.28 -3.22 -10.81
N HIS A 41 3.01 -3.48 -10.54
CA HIS A 41 1.88 -3.02 -11.32
C HIS A 41 1.79 -1.48 -11.34
N LEU A 42 1.89 -0.83 -10.17
CA LEU A 42 1.94 0.63 -10.04
C LEU A 42 3.09 1.24 -10.84
N ARG A 43 4.28 0.63 -10.80
CA ARG A 43 5.43 1.09 -11.60
C ARG A 43 5.16 0.97 -13.11
N GLN A 44 4.50 -0.10 -13.55
CA GLN A 44 4.11 -0.26 -14.94
C GLN A 44 3.08 0.80 -15.37
N GLN A 45 2.06 1.07 -14.54
CA GLN A 45 1.09 2.13 -14.81
C GLN A 45 1.73 3.51 -14.92
N LEU A 46 2.69 3.81 -14.04
CA LEU A 46 3.44 5.07 -14.11
C LEU A 46 4.25 5.18 -15.40
N ALA A 47 4.93 4.11 -15.80
CA ALA A 47 5.69 4.09 -17.06
C ALA A 47 4.78 4.27 -18.29
N LEU A 48 3.61 3.63 -18.31
CA LEU A 48 2.60 3.81 -19.36
C LEU A 48 2.04 5.23 -19.39
N THR A 49 1.80 5.81 -18.22
CA THR A 49 1.31 7.19 -18.09
C THR A 49 2.36 8.18 -18.58
N GLU A 50 3.62 7.99 -18.22
CA GLU A 50 4.74 8.80 -18.71
C GLU A 50 4.84 8.71 -20.24
N ALA A 51 4.80 7.50 -20.81
CA ALA A 51 4.93 7.28 -22.25
C ALA A 51 3.74 7.84 -23.07
N SER A 52 2.54 7.85 -22.50
CA SER A 52 1.33 8.37 -23.15
C SER A 52 1.11 9.87 -22.93
N SER A 53 1.79 10.47 -21.94
CA SER A 53 1.68 11.89 -21.66
C SER A 53 2.48 12.71 -22.66
N SER A 54 1.83 13.66 -23.33
CA SER A 54 2.58 14.66 -24.10
C SER A 54 3.37 15.58 -23.18
N ALA A 55 4.52 16.07 -23.63
CA ALA A 55 5.34 17.02 -22.86
C ALA A 55 4.57 18.28 -22.42
N GLY A 56 3.51 18.66 -23.15
CA GLY A 56 2.63 19.77 -22.80
C GLY A 56 1.57 19.44 -21.74
N PHE A 57 1.06 18.20 -21.70
CA PHE A 57 -0.01 17.79 -20.77
C PHE A 57 0.50 17.60 -19.34
N THR A 58 1.68 17.00 -19.17
CA THR A 58 2.32 16.80 -17.86
C THR A 58 3.42 17.83 -17.56
N ARG A 59 3.63 18.80 -18.46
CA ARG A 59 4.71 19.81 -18.38
C ARG A 59 6.10 19.21 -18.11
N GLY A 60 6.37 18.04 -18.68
CA GLY A 60 7.65 17.35 -18.52
C GLY A 60 7.87 16.68 -17.16
N TRP A 61 6.82 16.48 -16.37
CA TRP A 61 6.90 15.66 -15.15
C TRP A 61 7.34 14.23 -15.48
N ARG A 62 8.19 13.68 -14.62
CA ARG A 62 8.67 12.30 -14.68
C ARG A 62 8.52 11.63 -13.31
N PRO A 63 8.19 10.33 -13.25
CA PRO A 63 8.10 9.61 -11.99
C PRO A 63 9.46 9.55 -11.29
N THR A 64 9.51 9.96 -10.03
CA THR A 64 10.67 9.78 -9.15
C THR A 64 10.42 8.58 -8.26
N TYR A 65 11.36 7.64 -8.26
CA TYR A 65 11.29 6.46 -7.39
C TYR A 65 12.21 6.67 -6.20
N GLU A 66 11.65 6.87 -5.01
CA GLU A 66 12.38 6.70 -3.76
C GLU A 66 12.68 5.19 -3.59
N ARG A 67 13.91 4.87 -3.17
CA ARG A 67 14.41 3.49 -3.05
C ARG A 67 14.78 3.20 -1.60
#